data_AF-Q4RMB3-F1
#
_entry.id   AF-Q4RMB3-F1
#
_cell.length_a   1.000
_cell.length_b   1.000
_cell.length_c   1.000
_cell.angle_alpha   90.00
_cell.angle_beta   90.00
_cell.angle_gamma   90.00
#
_symmetry.space_group_name_H-M   'P 1'
#
loop_
_entity.id
_entity.type
_entity.pdbx_description
1 polymer ?
#
loop_
_entity_poly.entity_id
_entity_poly.type
_entity_poly.pdbx_seq_one_letter_code
_entity_poly.pdbx_strand_id
1 'polypeptide(L)'
;MGKSKQKGNHNNGRKKNIAKTWKTKRRTKDLDQIHSDMKPEIAAKLLHQEVDYDVTGCAQHYCLHCARYFVDMKSLKDHFKSKVHKKRLKQLREEPYTQEEAERAAGMGSYIPPKTVDVKTQS
;
A
#
# COMPACT_ATOMS: atom_id res chain seq x y z
N MET A 1 -22.71 32.99 33.70
CA MET A 1 -21.74 31.88 33.85
C MET A 1 -21.22 31.48 32.48
N GLY A 2 -20.09 32.04 32.03
CA GLY A 2 -19.50 31.71 30.72
C GLY A 2 -18.78 30.36 30.77
N LYS A 3 -18.96 29.52 29.75
CA LYS A 3 -18.23 28.24 29.65
C LYS A 3 -16.73 28.52 29.62
N SER A 4 -15.97 27.93 30.55
CA SER A 4 -14.52 28.04 30.58
C SER A 4 -13.91 27.41 29.32
N LYS A 5 -12.96 28.11 28.69
CA LYS A 5 -12.30 27.63 27.47
C LYS A 5 -11.42 26.44 27.84
N GLN A 6 -11.63 25.28 27.22
CA GLN A 6 -10.76 24.13 27.42
C GLN A 6 -9.39 24.38 26.77
N LYS A 7 -8.39 24.75 27.59
CA LYS A 7 -6.99 24.90 27.18
C LYS A 7 -6.33 23.52 27.22
N GLY A 8 -5.76 23.08 26.10
CA GLY A 8 -5.07 21.78 25.99
C GLY A 8 -5.95 20.57 25.64
N ASN A 9 -7.27 20.64 25.84
CA ASN A 9 -8.20 19.56 25.48
C ASN A 9 -8.82 19.77 24.08
N HIS A 10 -7.96 20.01 23.08
CA HIS A 10 -8.42 20.07 21.69
C HIS A 10 -8.56 18.64 21.17
N ASN A 11 -9.81 18.18 21.02
CA ASN A 11 -10.14 16.90 20.38
C ASN A 11 -9.75 16.93 18.89
N ASN A 12 -8.46 16.75 18.61
CA ASN A 12 -7.89 16.53 17.29
C ASN A 12 -8.01 15.03 16.94
N GLY A 13 -9.23 14.51 17.07
CA GLY A 13 -9.50 13.09 16.87
C GLY A 13 -9.11 12.64 15.46
N ARG A 14 -8.70 11.37 15.33
CA ARG A 14 -8.33 10.75 14.04
C ARG A 14 -9.36 11.01 12.93
N LYS A 15 -10.66 11.05 13.26
CA LYS A 15 -11.76 11.34 12.33
C LYS A 15 -11.67 12.72 11.66
N LYS A 16 -11.14 13.74 12.35
CA LYS A 16 -11.02 15.12 11.81
C LYS A 16 -9.83 15.29 10.84
N ASN A 17 -8.92 14.32 10.78
CA ASN A 17 -7.71 14.40 9.96
C ASN A 17 -7.69 13.42 8.76
N ILE A 18 -8.77 12.68 8.51
CA ILE A 18 -8.85 11.70 7.41
C ILE A 18 -8.64 12.38 6.05
N ALA A 19 -9.24 13.57 5.85
CA ALA A 19 -9.04 14.37 4.65
C ALA A 19 -7.57 14.74 4.42
N LYS A 20 -6.76 14.86 5.48
CA LYS A 20 -5.33 15.17 5.39
C LYS A 20 -4.52 13.97 4.89
N THR A 21 -4.93 12.75 5.25
CA THR A 21 -4.29 11.51 4.79
C THR A 21 -4.63 11.17 3.35
N TRP A 22 -5.83 11.52 2.87
CA TRP A 22 -6.27 11.25 1.49
C TRP A 22 -5.79 12.29 0.46
N LYS A 23 -5.05 13.31 0.88
CA LYS A 23 -4.48 14.30 -0.05
C LYS A 23 -3.46 13.64 -0.98
N THR A 24 -3.44 14.05 -2.24
CA THR A 24 -2.55 13.53 -3.30
C THR A 24 -1.08 13.53 -2.88
N LYS A 25 -0.60 14.57 -2.17
CA LYS A 25 0.78 14.68 -1.68
C LYS A 25 1.22 13.61 -0.67
N ARG A 26 0.30 12.76 -0.18
CA ARG A 26 0.55 11.66 0.77
C ARG A 26 0.01 10.33 0.25
N ARG A 27 -0.37 10.28 -1.02
CA ARG A 27 -0.94 9.08 -1.63
C ARG A 27 0.15 8.03 -1.77
N THR A 28 -0.18 6.80 -1.40
CA THR A 28 0.66 5.62 -1.58
C THR A 28 0.36 4.96 -2.90
N LYS A 29 1.24 4.05 -3.37
CA LYS A 29 0.94 3.22 -4.53
C LYS A 29 -0.37 2.45 -4.35
N ASP A 30 -1.16 2.45 -5.42
CA ASP A 30 -2.44 1.75 -5.51
C ASP A 30 -2.21 0.24 -5.76
N LEU A 31 -3.25 -0.58 -5.61
CA LEU A 31 -3.12 -2.05 -5.65
C LEU A 31 -2.74 -2.55 -7.05
N ASP A 32 -3.36 -1.99 -8.09
CA ASP A 32 -3.09 -2.23 -9.51
C ASP A 32 -1.63 -1.94 -9.89
N GLN A 33 -1.07 -0.84 -9.37
CA GLN A 33 0.34 -0.50 -9.54
C GLN A 33 1.24 -1.56 -8.90
N ILE A 34 0.88 -2.04 -7.70
CA ILE A 34 1.65 -3.09 -7.01
C ILE A 34 1.56 -4.43 -7.75
N HIS A 35 0.43 -4.75 -8.36
CA HIS A 35 0.33 -5.93 -9.24
C HIS A 35 1.26 -5.84 -10.45
N SER A 36 1.39 -4.65 -11.02
CA SER A 36 2.35 -4.39 -12.11
C SER A 36 3.79 -4.56 -11.62
N ASP A 37 4.11 -4.00 -10.45
CA ASP A 37 5.43 -4.13 -9.81
C ASP A 37 5.78 -5.59 -9.44
N MET A 38 4.78 -6.45 -9.21
CA MET A 38 4.96 -7.86 -8.87
C MET A 38 5.44 -8.72 -10.04
N LYS A 39 5.36 -8.22 -11.28
CA LYS A 39 5.89 -8.91 -12.46
C LYS A 39 7.39 -9.15 -12.28
N PRO A 40 7.92 -10.34 -12.63
CA PRO A 40 9.28 -10.77 -12.26
C PRO A 40 10.36 -9.80 -12.74
N GLU A 41 10.19 -9.22 -13.92
CA GLU A 41 11.12 -8.27 -14.51
C GLU A 41 11.25 -6.97 -13.69
N ILE A 42 10.14 -6.48 -13.15
CA ILE A 42 10.09 -5.25 -12.36
C ILE A 42 10.45 -5.55 -10.91
N ALA A 43 9.94 -6.67 -10.38
CA ALA A 43 10.23 -7.13 -9.03
C ALA A 43 11.74 -7.29 -8.79
N ALA A 44 12.47 -7.90 -9.73
CA ALA A 44 13.92 -8.05 -9.63
C ALA A 44 14.63 -6.69 -9.55
N LYS A 45 14.23 -5.71 -10.36
CA LYS A 45 14.78 -4.35 -10.34
C LYS A 45 14.47 -3.61 -9.03
N LEU A 46 13.27 -3.80 -8.49
CA LEU A 46 12.85 -3.16 -7.25
C LEU A 46 13.46 -3.80 -5.99
N LEU A 47 13.78 -5.08 -6.03
CA LEU A 47 14.46 -5.78 -4.94
C LEU A 47 15.97 -5.55 -4.94
N HIS A 48 16.57 -5.35 -6.12
CA HIS A 48 17.99 -5.10 -6.31
C HIS A 48 18.24 -3.66 -6.78
N GLN A 49 17.73 -2.70 -6.02
CA GLN A 49 17.97 -1.28 -6.27
C GLN A 49 19.39 -0.87 -5.90
N GLU A 50 19.91 0.11 -6.64
CA GLU A 50 21.15 0.79 -6.29
C GLU A 50 21.01 1.52 -4.95
N VAL A 51 22.14 1.81 -4.32
CA VAL A 51 22.19 2.48 -3.02
C VAL A 51 21.73 3.93 -3.19
N ASP A 52 20.59 4.27 -2.61
CA ASP A 52 20.02 5.62 -2.64
C ASP A 52 19.96 6.23 -1.23
N TYR A 53 20.80 7.22 -0.97
CA TYR A 53 20.95 7.85 0.35
C TYR A 53 19.76 8.72 0.77
N ASP A 54 18.89 9.13 -0.15
CA ASP A 54 17.71 9.96 0.16
C ASP A 54 16.55 9.12 0.72
N VAL A 55 16.64 7.79 0.57
CA VAL A 55 15.61 6.85 0.98
C VAL A 55 16.02 6.08 2.23
N THR A 56 15.04 5.78 3.07
CA THR A 56 15.22 4.98 4.29
C THR A 56 15.94 3.66 4.02
N GLY A 57 16.98 3.35 4.81
CA GLY A 57 17.76 2.11 4.66
C GLY A 57 18.50 2.00 3.32
N CYS A 58 18.82 3.16 2.73
CA CYS A 58 19.53 3.28 1.47
C CYS A 58 18.89 2.51 0.30
N ALA A 59 17.56 2.41 0.30
CA ALA A 59 16.75 1.61 -0.63
C ALA A 59 16.99 0.08 -0.61
N GLN A 60 17.86 -0.44 0.28
CA GLN A 60 18.25 -1.85 0.30
C GLN A 60 17.23 -2.77 0.97
N HIS A 61 16.33 -2.23 1.80
CA HIS A 61 15.35 -3.01 2.55
C HIS A 61 13.93 -2.63 2.14
N TYR A 62 13.50 -3.14 0.99
CA TYR A 62 12.23 -2.83 0.38
C TYR A 62 11.22 -3.98 0.50
N CYS A 63 9.96 -3.64 0.79
CA CYS A 63 8.85 -4.58 0.67
C CYS A 63 8.00 -4.25 -0.56
N LEU A 64 8.05 -5.13 -1.56
CA LEU A 64 7.29 -5.04 -2.82
C LEU A 64 5.77 -4.89 -2.59
N HIS A 65 5.17 -5.76 -1.76
CA HIS A 65 3.71 -5.78 -1.56
C HIS A 65 3.15 -4.53 -0.84
N CYS A 66 3.96 -3.91 0.02
CA CYS A 66 3.56 -2.72 0.77
C CYS A 66 4.12 -1.42 0.19
N ALA A 67 4.98 -1.51 -0.83
CA ALA A 67 5.71 -0.40 -1.43
C ALA A 67 6.38 0.51 -0.39
N ARG A 68 7.11 -0.10 0.56
CA ARG A 68 7.68 0.60 1.71
C ARG A 68 9.12 0.19 1.96
N TYR A 69 9.95 1.19 2.23
CA TYR A 69 11.35 1.04 2.66
C TYR A 69 11.46 0.94 4.17
N PHE A 70 12.45 0.17 4.61
CA PHE A 70 12.76 -0.13 6.00
C PHE A 70 14.22 0.22 6.29
N VAL A 71 14.55 0.43 7.58
CA VAL A 71 15.90 0.84 7.99
C VAL A 71 16.87 -0.35 7.98
N ASP A 72 16.41 -1.52 8.47
CA ASP A 72 17.21 -2.73 8.62
C ASP A 72 16.45 -3.99 8.19
N MET A 73 17.18 -5.06 7.84
CA MET A 73 16.63 -6.39 7.56
C MET A 73 15.72 -6.94 8.68
N LYS A 74 16.06 -6.67 9.95
CA LYS A 74 15.25 -7.12 11.09
C LYS A 74 13.84 -6.51 11.05
N SER A 75 13.78 -5.21 10.79
CA SER A 75 12.51 -4.48 10.73
C SER A 75 11.62 -4.92 9.56
N LEU A 76 12.23 -5.30 8.43
CA LEU A 76 11.56 -5.88 7.27
C LEU A 76 11.01 -7.29 7.58
N LYS A 77 11.79 -8.14 8.27
CA LYS A 77 11.32 -9.46 8.72
C LYS A 77 10.17 -9.36 9.72
N ASP A 78 10.23 -8.42 10.65
CA ASP A 78 9.14 -8.17 11.60
C ASP A 78 7.89 -7.62 10.91
N HIS A 79 8.07 -6.80 9.87
CA HIS A 79 6.98 -6.33 9.02
C HIS A 79 6.21 -7.49 8.36
N PHE A 80 6.88 -8.52 7.83
CA PHE A 80 6.22 -9.68 7.21
C PHE A 80 5.30 -10.44 8.17
N LYS A 81 5.64 -10.48 9.46
CA LYS A 81 4.81 -11.11 10.50
C LYS A 81 3.58 -10.28 10.88
N SER A 82 3.61 -8.97 10.59
CA SER A 82 2.56 -8.02 11.01
C SER A 82 1.21 -8.28 10.32
N LYS A 83 0.12 -7.93 11.02
CA LYS A 83 -1.24 -8.04 10.48
C LYS A 83 -1.47 -7.17 9.24
N VAL A 84 -0.78 -6.03 9.16
CA VAL A 84 -0.91 -5.10 8.03
C VAL A 84 -0.40 -5.75 6.75
N HIS A 85 0.77 -6.39 6.82
CA HIS A 85 1.34 -7.10 5.68
C HIS A 85 0.45 -8.28 5.25
N LYS A 86 0.02 -9.11 6.20
CA LYS A 86 -0.89 -10.24 5.92
C LYS A 86 -2.20 -9.80 5.29
N LYS A 87 -2.76 -8.66 5.72
CA LYS A 87 -3.95 -8.07 5.10
C LYS A 87 -3.68 -7.63 3.66
N ARG A 88 -2.52 -7.03 3.40
CA ARG A 88 -2.12 -6.58 2.05
C ARG A 88 -1.96 -7.77 1.10
N LEU A 89 -1.34 -8.86 1.53
CA LEU A 89 -1.26 -10.09 0.74
C LEU A 89 -2.65 -10.63 0.40
N LYS A 90 -3.58 -10.61 1.37
CA LYS A 90 -4.96 -11.04 1.11
C LYS A 90 -5.64 -10.16 0.04
N GLN A 91 -5.40 -8.85 0.05
CA GLN A 91 -5.92 -7.94 -0.98
C GLN A 91 -5.32 -8.20 -2.36
N LEU A 92 -4.03 -8.52 -2.44
CA LEU A 92 -3.33 -8.80 -3.70
C LEU A 92 -3.64 -10.20 -4.27
N ARG A 93 -4.38 -11.04 -3.56
CA ARG A 93 -4.81 -12.34 -4.08
C ARG A 93 -5.96 -12.24 -5.08
N GLU A 94 -6.64 -11.12 -5.13
CA GLU A 94 -7.68 -10.87 -6.10
C GLU A 94 -7.07 -10.09 -7.26
N GLU A 95 -7.51 -10.38 -8.49
CA GLU A 95 -7.13 -9.59 -9.66
C GLU A 95 -7.47 -8.10 -9.43
N PRO A 96 -6.56 -7.17 -9.76
CA PRO A 96 -6.81 -5.76 -9.51
C PRO A 96 -7.96 -5.25 -10.37
N TYR A 97 -8.82 -4.43 -9.77
CA TYR A 97 -9.91 -3.77 -10.46
C TYR A 97 -9.38 -2.89 -11.60
N THR A 98 -9.97 -3.01 -12.79
CA THR A 98 -9.56 -2.26 -13.98
C THR A 98 -10.69 -1.39 -14.52
N GLN A 99 -10.32 -0.38 -15.33
CA GLN A 99 -11.30 0.48 -15.98
C GLN A 99 -12.24 -0.31 -16.90
N GLU A 100 -11.74 -1.33 -17.59
CA GLU A 100 -12.56 -2.20 -18.44
C GLU A 100 -13.65 -2.93 -17.63
N GLU A 101 -13.35 -3.33 -16.39
CA GLU A 101 -14.34 -3.93 -15.49
C GLU A 101 -15.45 -2.93 -15.13
N ALA A 102 -15.09 -1.66 -14.91
CA ALA A 102 -16.04 -0.58 -14.69
C ALA A 102 -16.96 -0.37 -15.89
N GLU A 103 -16.40 -0.40 -17.10
CA GLU A 103 -17.14 -0.23 -18.36
C GLU A 103 -18.09 -1.41 -18.61
N ARG A 104 -17.64 -2.65 -18.37
CA ARG A 104 -18.50 -3.85 -18.43
C ARG A 104 -19.66 -3.74 -17.45
N ALA A 105 -19.40 -3.28 -16.21
CA ALA A 105 -20.46 -3.06 -15.21
C ALA A 105 -21.45 -1.96 -15.63
N ALA A 106 -21.01 -0.97 -16.42
CA ALA A 106 -21.86 0.06 -17.02
C ALA A 106 -22.64 -0.42 -18.26
N GLY A 107 -22.52 -1.70 -18.64
CA GLY A 107 -23.21 -2.29 -19.80
C GLY A 107 -22.41 -2.27 -21.11
N MET A 108 -21.15 -1.83 -21.08
CA MET A 108 -20.24 -1.84 -22.23
C MET A 108 -19.41 -3.13 -22.28
N GLY A 109 -20.06 -4.30 -22.25
CA GLY A 109 -19.38 -5.60 -22.38
C GLY A 109 -20.07 -6.74 -21.64
N SER A 110 -19.35 -7.86 -21.48
CA SER A 110 -19.84 -9.06 -20.77
C SER A 110 -19.20 -9.23 -19.40
N TYR A 111 -19.94 -9.82 -18.45
CA TYR A 111 -19.44 -10.10 -17.10
C TYR A 111 -18.34 -11.17 -17.13
N ILE A 112 -17.23 -10.89 -16.45
CA ILE A 112 -16.11 -11.81 -16.26
C ILE A 112 -15.80 -11.85 -14.76
N PRO A 113 -15.85 -13.02 -14.10
CA PRO A 113 -15.53 -13.12 -12.68
C PRO A 113 -14.03 -12.87 -12.44
N PRO A 114 -13.65 -12.23 -11.31
CA PRO A 114 -12.27 -11.97 -10.98
C PRO A 114 -11.51 -13.26 -10.67
N LYS A 115 -10.26 -13.36 -11.15
CA LYS A 115 -9.41 -14.52 -10.90
C LYS A 115 -8.65 -14.38 -9.59
N THR A 116 -8.35 -15.51 -8.96
CA THR A 116 -7.47 -15.58 -7.80
C THR A 116 -6.01 -15.70 -8.22
N VAL A 117 -5.15 -14.87 -7.64
CA VAL A 117 -3.70 -14.83 -7.86
C VAL A 117 -2.98 -15.36 -6.63
N ASP A 118 -2.04 -16.29 -6.85
CA ASP A 118 -1.19 -16.82 -5.77
C ASP A 118 -0.04 -15.88 -5.46
N VAL A 119 -0.22 -15.05 -4.42
CA VAL A 119 0.82 -14.13 -3.95
C VAL A 119 1.66 -14.78 -2.84
N LYS A 120 2.93 -15.04 -3.14
CA LYS A 120 3.93 -15.48 -2.16
C LYS A 120 4.64 -14.27 -1.56
N THR A 121 4.93 -14.34 -0.26
CA THR A 121 5.76 -13.32 0.41
C THR A 121 7.21 -13.39 -0.06
N GLN A 122 7.83 -12.23 -0.17
CA GLN A 122 9.28 -12.10 -0.26
C GLN A 122 9.91 -12.80 0.96
N SER A 123 10.79 -13.75 0.72
CA SER A 123 11.55 -14.49 1.76
C SER A 123 12.92 -13.88 1.97
#